data_AF-A0A922NEZ8-F1
#
_entry.id   AF-A0A922NEZ8-F1
#
_cell.length_a   1.000
_cell.length_b   1.000
_cell.length_c   1.000
_cell.angle_alpha   90.00
_cell.angle_beta   90.00
_cell.angle_gamma   90.00
#
_symmetry.space_group_name_H-M   'P 1'
#
loop_
_entity.id
_entity.type
_entity.pdbx_description
1 polymer ?
#
loop_
_entity_poly.entity_id
_entity_poly.type
_entity_poly.pdbx_seq_one_letter_code
_entity_poly.pdbx_strand_id
1 'polypeptide(L)'
;MTRILLPFAALVAALSPLVHAGIKFTSPAAGAQLTAGTAIAVQWTEGDTGPKLSELQSYQLQLIVGGNKGDEQFVATTITPSGLFTAGNQASGRIETTISEDLKSANA
;
A
#
# COMPACT_ATOMS: atom_id res chain seq x y z
N MET A 1 -3.66 13.25 -35.30
CA MET A 1 -4.30 12.89 -34.01
C MET A 1 -3.39 13.15 -32.78
N THR A 2 -2.27 13.86 -32.93
CA THR A 2 -1.29 14.08 -31.84
C THR A 2 -1.63 15.28 -30.92
N ARG A 3 -2.56 16.15 -31.32
CA ARG A 3 -2.87 17.43 -30.66
C ARG A 3 -3.76 17.29 -29.41
N ILE A 4 -4.41 16.14 -29.22
CA ILE A 4 -5.29 15.84 -28.05
C ILE A 4 -4.54 15.00 -27.00
N LEU A 5 -3.50 14.27 -27.38
CA LEU A 5 -2.72 13.44 -26.46
C LEU A 5 -1.83 14.27 -25.52
N LEU A 6 -1.30 15.41 -25.99
CA LEU A 6 -0.53 16.35 -25.16
C LEU A 6 -1.32 16.93 -23.97
N PRO A 7 -2.54 17.50 -24.17
CA PRO A 7 -3.31 18.04 -23.06
C PRO A 7 -3.84 16.94 -22.13
N PHE A 8 -4.13 15.74 -22.64
CA PHE A 8 -4.53 14.60 -21.82
C PHE A 8 -3.38 14.11 -20.91
N ALA A 9 -2.17 13.96 -21.46
CA ALA A 9 -1.00 13.59 -20.68
C ALA A 9 -0.65 14.66 -19.63
N ALA A 10 -0.80 15.95 -19.96
CA ALA A 10 -0.59 17.04 -19.02
C ALA A 10 -1.63 17.06 -17.89
N LEU A 11 -2.89 16.73 -18.19
CA LEU A 11 -3.95 16.62 -17.19
C LEU A 11 -3.71 15.45 -16.23
N VAL A 12 -3.32 14.28 -16.75
CA VAL A 12 -2.98 13.11 -15.93
C VAL A 12 -1.75 13.39 -15.05
N ALA A 13 -0.73 14.06 -15.59
CA ALA A 13 0.44 14.47 -14.82
C ALA A 13 0.10 15.47 -13.71
N ALA A 14 -0.80 16.43 -13.97
CA ALA A 14 -1.25 17.41 -12.98
C ALA A 14 -2.08 16.81 -11.83
N LEU A 15 -2.73 15.66 -12.06
CA LEU A 15 -3.52 14.95 -11.05
C LEU A 15 -2.67 13.96 -10.22
N SER A 16 -1.49 13.57 -10.70
CA SER A 16 -0.61 12.62 -10.03
C SER A 16 -0.19 12.97 -8.58
N PRO A 17 0.07 14.24 -8.19
CA PRO A 17 0.44 14.55 -6.80
C PRO A 17 -0.76 14.64 -5.84
N LEU A 18 -2.00 14.58 -6.35
CA LEU A 18 -3.21 14.65 -5.52
C LEU A 18 -3.60 13.31 -4.90
N VAL A 19 -2.88 12.23 -5.21
CA VAL A 19 -3.06 10.92 -4.56
C VAL A 19 -2.29 10.86 -3.23
N HIS A 20 -2.47 11.85 -2.38
CA HIS A 20 -2.05 11.71 -0.98
C HIS A 20 -2.99 10.72 -0.29
N ALA A 21 -2.42 9.77 0.44
CA ALA A 21 -3.12 8.61 0.98
C ALA A 21 -4.24 9.03 1.95
N GLY A 22 -5.50 8.89 1.54
CA GLY A 22 -6.70 8.98 2.37
C GLY A 22 -6.84 7.84 3.39
N ILE A 23 -5.74 7.17 3.72
CA ILE A 23 -5.71 5.95 4.52
C ILE A 23 -4.66 6.09 5.60
N LYS A 24 -5.07 5.90 6.85
CA LYS A 24 -4.18 5.89 8.00
C LYS A 24 -4.17 4.51 8.63
N PHE A 25 -3.06 3.80 8.55
CA PHE A 25 -2.91 2.50 9.21
C PHE A 25 -2.91 2.66 10.74
N THR A 26 -3.72 1.85 11.42
CA THR A 26 -3.80 1.78 12.89
C THR A 26 -3.23 0.47 13.44
N SER A 27 -3.24 -0.59 12.62
CA SER A 27 -2.61 -1.87 12.91
C SER A 27 -1.93 -2.41 11.66
N PRO A 28 -0.74 -3.04 11.79
CA PRO A 28 0.09 -3.13 13.00
C PRO A 28 0.62 -1.76 13.45
N ALA A 29 0.84 -1.59 14.76
CA ALA A 29 1.46 -0.36 15.27
C ALA A 29 2.87 -0.19 14.67
N ALA A 30 3.29 1.06 14.48
CA ALA A 30 4.64 1.33 13.97
C ALA A 30 5.70 0.70 14.88
N GLY A 31 6.65 -0.03 14.28
CA GLY A 31 7.69 -0.75 15.01
C GLY A 31 7.24 -2.07 15.66
N ALA A 32 5.99 -2.51 15.47
CA ALA A 32 5.53 -3.79 15.95
C ALA A 32 6.31 -4.95 15.30
N GLN A 33 6.65 -5.95 16.11
CA GLN A 33 7.22 -7.20 15.62
C GLN A 33 6.08 -8.17 15.27
N LEU A 34 6.13 -8.71 14.05
CA LEU A 34 5.16 -9.67 13.54
C LEU A 34 5.85 -11.01 13.33
N THR A 35 5.16 -12.09 13.66
CA THR A 35 5.68 -13.45 13.45
C THR A 35 5.39 -13.90 12.01
N ALA A 36 6.44 -14.16 11.25
CA ALA A 36 6.31 -14.74 9.91
C ALA A 36 5.62 -16.12 9.96
N GLY A 37 4.93 -16.49 8.88
CA GLY A 37 4.12 -17.70 8.79
C GLY A 37 2.73 -17.59 9.42
N THR A 38 2.41 -16.46 10.07
CA THR A 38 1.09 -16.19 10.64
C THR A 38 0.29 -15.19 9.80
N ALA A 39 -1.03 -15.23 9.92
CA ALA A 39 -1.89 -14.23 9.32
C ALA A 39 -1.74 -12.92 10.08
N ILE A 40 -1.41 -11.84 9.37
CA ILE A 40 -1.42 -10.49 9.92
C ILE A 40 -2.78 -9.86 9.69
N ALA A 41 -3.22 -9.02 10.64
CA ALA A 41 -4.40 -8.21 10.51
C ALA A 41 -3.99 -6.73 10.36
N VAL A 42 -4.24 -6.19 9.17
CA VAL A 42 -4.02 -4.78 8.86
C VAL A 42 -5.34 -4.05 9.01
N GLN A 43 -5.31 -2.94 9.74
CA GLN A 43 -6.47 -2.09 9.97
C GLN A 43 -6.10 -0.65 9.65
N TRP A 44 -7.08 0.09 9.15
CA TRP A 44 -6.91 1.49 8.83
C TRP A 44 -8.15 2.30 9.17
N THR A 45 -7.98 3.60 9.23
CA THR A 45 -9.07 4.58 9.32
C THR A 45 -8.97 5.55 8.16
N GLU A 46 -10.02 6.37 8.01
CA GLU A 46 -9.97 7.54 7.14
C GLU A 46 -8.73 8.38 7.47
N GLY A 47 -8.00 8.76 6.42
CA GLY A 47 -6.85 9.66 6.52
C GLY A 47 -7.28 11.13 6.56
N ASP A 48 -6.36 11.99 6.97
CA ASP A 48 -6.63 13.43 7.11
C ASP A 48 -6.52 14.18 5.76
N THR A 49 -5.97 13.54 4.73
CA THR A 49 -5.70 14.12 3.41
C THR A 49 -6.02 13.14 2.30
N GLY A 50 -6.64 13.60 1.20
CA GLY A 50 -6.96 12.75 0.05
C GLY A 50 -8.47 12.52 -0.15
N PRO A 51 -8.85 11.68 -1.14
CA PRO A 51 -10.23 11.27 -1.35
C PRO A 51 -10.75 10.45 -0.17
N LYS A 52 -12.06 10.50 0.08
CA LYS A 52 -12.66 9.72 1.16
C LYS A 52 -12.58 8.23 0.86
N LEU A 53 -12.44 7.36 1.87
CA LEU A 53 -12.51 5.91 1.68
C LEU A 53 -13.79 5.46 0.94
N SER A 54 -14.91 6.17 1.16
CA SER A 54 -16.19 5.91 0.48
C SER A 54 -16.17 6.20 -1.03
N GLU A 55 -15.19 6.97 -1.51
CA GLU A 55 -15.01 7.28 -2.93
C GLU A 55 -14.07 6.28 -3.62
N LEU A 56 -13.42 5.40 -2.85
CA LEU A 56 -12.51 4.38 -3.35
C LEU A 56 -13.25 3.05 -3.54
N GLN A 57 -12.93 2.33 -4.62
CA GLN A 57 -13.58 1.04 -4.92
C GLN A 57 -12.77 -0.13 -4.39
N SER A 58 -11.50 -0.21 -4.80
CA SER A 58 -10.63 -1.35 -4.52
C SER A 58 -9.26 -0.93 -4.02
N TYR A 59 -8.60 -1.82 -3.30
CA TYR A 59 -7.21 -1.67 -2.85
C TYR A 59 -6.38 -2.90 -3.15
N GLN A 60 -5.07 -2.69 -3.16
CA GLN A 60 -4.07 -3.73 -3.05
C GLN A 60 -3.24 -3.46 -1.78
N LEU A 61 -2.99 -4.50 -0.99
CA LEU A 61 -2.13 -4.42 0.18
C LEU A 61 -0.82 -5.13 -0.13
N GLN A 62 0.30 -4.40 -0.02
CA GLN A 62 1.63 -4.91 -0.28
C GLN A 62 2.52 -4.73 0.95
N LEU A 63 3.39 -5.71 1.19
CA LEU A 63 4.49 -5.58 2.13
C LEU A 63 5.67 -4.96 1.40
N ILE A 64 6.08 -3.78 1.86
CA ILE A 64 7.25 -3.07 1.36
C ILE A 64 8.37 -3.17 2.38
N VAL A 65 9.60 -3.32 1.87
CA VAL A 65 10.82 -3.32 2.68
C VAL A 65 11.83 -2.31 2.14
N GLY A 66 12.75 -1.90 2.98
CA GLY A 66 13.75 -0.89 2.67
C GLY A 66 13.42 0.47 3.29
N GLY A 67 13.89 1.54 2.66
CA GLY A 67 13.86 2.89 3.21
C GLY A 67 12.51 3.61 3.07
N ASN A 68 12.47 4.85 3.56
CA ASN A 68 11.27 5.69 3.49
C ASN A 68 11.12 6.44 2.15
N LYS A 69 12.09 6.30 1.24
CA LYS A 69 12.06 6.90 -0.09
C LYS A 69 11.78 5.83 -1.15
N GLY A 70 11.08 6.21 -2.22
CA GLY A 70 10.59 5.25 -3.22
C GLY A 70 11.68 4.46 -3.95
N ASP A 71 12.87 5.03 -4.12
CA ASP A 71 14.06 4.38 -4.68
C ASP A 71 14.73 3.39 -3.71
N GLU A 72 14.44 3.53 -2.42
CA GLU A 72 14.92 2.64 -1.35
C GLU A 72 13.89 1.54 -1.03
N GLN A 73 12.74 1.49 -1.72
CA GLN A 73 11.61 0.61 -1.42
C GLN A 73 11.51 -0.58 -2.38
N PHE A 74 11.34 -1.77 -1.83
CA PHE A 74 11.13 -3.00 -2.58
C PHE A 74 9.83 -3.69 -2.13
N VAL A 75 9.02 -4.10 -3.09
CA VAL A 75 7.81 -4.89 -2.82
C VAL A 75 8.24 -6.32 -2.49
N ALA A 76 8.19 -6.69 -1.21
CA ALA A 76 8.53 -8.05 -0.77
C ALA A 76 7.43 -9.04 -1.13
N THR A 77 6.16 -8.66 -0.98
CA THR A 77 5.03 -9.49 -1.40
C THR A 77 3.73 -8.68 -1.48
N THR A 78 2.74 -9.21 -2.20
CA THR A 78 1.37 -8.70 -2.19
C THR A 78 0.51 -9.56 -1.27
N ILE A 79 0.02 -8.97 -0.18
CA ILE A 79 -0.77 -9.64 0.86
C ILE A 79 -2.23 -9.77 0.42
N THR A 80 -2.79 -8.69 -0.11
CA THR A 80 -4.16 -8.68 -0.64
C THR A 80 -4.09 -8.17 -2.08
N PRO A 81 -4.24 -9.04 -3.09
CA PRO A 81 -4.11 -8.63 -4.49
C PRO A 81 -5.31 -7.80 -4.97
N SER A 82 -6.49 -8.03 -4.40
CA SER A 82 -7.71 -7.28 -4.68
C SER A 82 -8.62 -7.28 -3.46
N GLY A 83 -8.70 -6.15 -2.78
CA GLY A 83 -9.66 -5.89 -1.71
C GLY A 83 -10.64 -4.81 -2.14
N LEU A 84 -11.82 -4.77 -1.50
CA LEU A 84 -12.83 -3.74 -1.73
C LEU A 84 -12.98 -2.88 -0.49
N PHE A 85 -13.00 -1.55 -0.65
CA PHE A 85 -13.22 -0.64 0.48
C PHE A 85 -14.64 -0.75 1.05
N THR A 86 -15.60 -1.23 0.26
CA THR A 86 -16.96 -1.53 0.71
C THR A 86 -17.03 -2.74 1.65
N ALA A 87 -16.00 -3.59 1.69
CA ALA A 87 -15.94 -4.75 2.59
C ALA A 87 -15.53 -4.38 4.03
N GLY A 88 -15.10 -3.13 4.25
CA GLY A 88 -14.71 -2.60 5.55
C GLY A 88 -13.25 -2.13 5.59
N ASN A 89 -12.78 -1.84 6.80
CA ASN A 89 -11.53 -1.11 7.04
C ASN A 89 -10.40 -2.01 7.55
N GLN A 90 -10.42 -3.27 7.12
CA GLN A 90 -9.50 -4.29 7.58
C GLN A 90 -9.20 -5.31 6.47
N ALA A 91 -7.97 -5.77 6.44
CA ALA A 91 -7.53 -6.87 5.59
C ALA A 91 -6.69 -7.83 6.42
N SER A 92 -6.78 -9.11 6.09
CA SER A 92 -5.90 -10.14 6.65
C SER A 92 -5.19 -10.88 5.53
N GLY A 93 -3.92 -11.18 5.74
CA GLY A 93 -3.21 -12.09 4.86
C GLY A 93 -1.97 -12.66 5.53
N ARG A 94 -1.49 -13.78 4.98
CA ARG A 94 -0.33 -14.49 5.53
C ARG A 94 0.94 -13.94 4.92
N ILE A 95 1.91 -13.64 5.78
CA ILE A 95 3.29 -13.39 5.34
C ILE A 95 4.02 -14.72 5.44
N GLU A 96 4.45 -15.27 4.31
CA GLU A 96 5.19 -16.54 4.28
C GLU A 96 6.58 -16.39 4.92
N THR A 97 7.06 -17.44 5.58
CA THR A 97 8.37 -17.44 6.25
C THR A 97 9.52 -17.22 5.27
N THR A 98 9.38 -17.70 4.04
CA THR A 98 10.37 -17.53 2.97
C THR A 98 10.60 -16.06 2.62
N ILE A 99 9.57 -15.20 2.76
CA ILE A 99 9.74 -13.76 2.54
C ILE A 99 10.71 -13.20 3.57
N SER A 100 10.61 -13.62 4.83
CA SER A 100 11.48 -13.13 5.90
C SER A 100 12.92 -13.64 5.84
N GLU A 101 13.17 -14.79 5.20
CA GLU A 101 14.54 -15.27 4.93
C GLU A 101 15.30 -14.31 4.01
N ASP A 102 14.65 -13.86 2.92
CA ASP A 102 15.23 -12.91 1.98
C ASP A 102 15.50 -11.54 2.64
N LEU A 103 14.63 -11.12 3.56
CA LEU A 103 14.80 -9.87 4.33
C LEU A 103 15.93 -9.92 5.35
N LYS A 104 16.29 -11.11 5.84
CA LYS A 104 17.42 -11.28 6.76
C LYS A 104 18.76 -10.99 6.07
N SER A 105 18.83 -11.22 4.76
CA SER A 105 19.98 -10.89 3.92
C SER A 105 19.91 -9.46 3.36
N ALA A 106 18.72 -8.91 3.13
CA ALA A 106 18.55 -7.54 2.61
C ALA A 106 18.94 -6.43 3.61
N ASN A 107 18.91 -6.72 4.92
CA ASN A 107 19.32 -5.80 5.98
C ASN A 107 20.72 -6.11 6.57
N ALA A 108 21.51 -6.98 5.93
CA ALA A 108 22.85 -7.37 6.36
C ALA A 108 23.96 -6.52 5.71
#